data_AF-A0A1V9XGQ1-F1
#
_entry.id   AF-A0A1V9XGQ1-F1
#
_cell.length_a   1.000
_cell.length_b   1.000
_cell.length_c   1.000
_cell.angle_alpha   90.00
_cell.angle_beta   90.00
_cell.angle_gamma   90.00
#
_symmetry.space_group_name_H-M   'P 1'
#
loop_
_entity.id
_entity.type
_entity.pdbx_description
1 polymer ?
#
loop_
_entity_poly.entity_id
_entity_poly.type
_entity_poly.pdbx_seq_one_letter_code
_entity_poly.pdbx_strand_id
1 'polypeptide(L)'
;MFLSNSLLHQLDRLHEVPLHYEDEETRVLAESVVPIEKLQARVTTQGAPRELERDLLLIELVQWFKRDFFRWINKPECDACNGKSEIEAIVGEGNTGPTPDETEGLAERIELYKCLRCSKKLRFP
;
A
#
# COMPACT_ATOMS: atom_id res chain seq x y z
N MET A 1 -8.70 -26.11 -29.43
CA MET A 1 -7.69 -25.11 -29.02
C MET A 1 -8.48 -23.90 -28.53
N PHE A 2 -8.88 -23.88 -27.27
CA PHE A 2 -9.65 -22.76 -26.72
C PHE A 2 -8.70 -21.57 -26.61
N LEU A 3 -9.09 -20.46 -27.25
CA LEU A 3 -8.41 -19.18 -27.11
C LEU A 3 -8.50 -18.76 -25.64
N SER A 4 -7.40 -18.88 -24.91
CA SER A 4 -7.22 -18.30 -23.57
C SER A 4 -7.43 -16.79 -23.70
N ASN A 5 -8.59 -16.30 -23.29
CA ASN A 5 -8.90 -14.88 -23.28
C ASN A 5 -8.22 -14.26 -22.05
N SER A 6 -7.20 -13.42 -22.28
CA SER A 6 -6.43 -12.79 -21.20
C SER A 6 -7.29 -11.94 -20.26
N LEU A 7 -8.35 -11.31 -20.79
CA LEU A 7 -9.29 -10.53 -19.97
C LEU A 7 -10.09 -11.43 -19.04
N LEU A 8 -10.58 -12.59 -19.51
CA LEU A 8 -11.29 -13.54 -18.66
C LEU A 8 -10.39 -14.06 -17.54
N HIS A 9 -9.15 -14.41 -17.84
CA HIS A 9 -8.17 -14.80 -16.81
C HIS A 9 -7.81 -13.66 -15.84
N GLN A 10 -7.91 -12.40 -16.25
CA GLN A 10 -7.76 -11.26 -15.33
C GLN A 10 -8.99 -11.10 -14.43
N LEU A 11 -10.19 -11.22 -14.98
CA LEU A 11 -11.43 -11.17 -14.21
C LEU A 11 -11.49 -12.29 -13.18
N ASP A 12 -11.17 -13.52 -13.59
CA ASP A 12 -11.09 -14.68 -12.69
C ASP A 12 -10.06 -14.47 -11.57
N ARG A 13 -8.95 -13.76 -11.81
CA ARG A 13 -8.00 -13.45 -10.73
C ARG A 13 -8.48 -12.32 -9.83
N LEU A 14 -9.11 -11.30 -10.40
CA LEU A 14 -9.53 -10.11 -9.64
C LEU A 14 -10.79 -10.33 -8.82
N HIS A 15 -11.63 -11.33 -9.14
CA HIS A 15 -12.89 -11.56 -8.43
C HIS A 15 -12.70 -11.99 -6.97
N GLU A 16 -11.55 -12.59 -6.63
CA GLU A 16 -11.24 -13.02 -5.25
C GLU A 16 -10.72 -11.87 -4.40
N VAL A 17 -10.13 -10.83 -5.02
CA VAL A 17 -9.52 -9.69 -4.30
C VAL A 17 -10.50 -9.00 -3.33
N PRO A 18 -11.76 -8.73 -3.70
CA PRO A 18 -12.73 -8.13 -2.78
C PRO A 18 -13.03 -8.98 -1.55
N LEU A 19 -12.93 -10.31 -1.65
CA LEU A 19 -13.24 -11.22 -0.56
C LEU A 19 -12.26 -11.07 0.60
N HIS A 20 -11.02 -10.65 0.32
CA HIS A 20 -10.04 -10.35 1.37
C HIS A 20 -10.43 -9.16 2.24
N TYR A 21 -11.24 -8.21 1.73
CA TYR A 21 -11.73 -7.09 2.54
C TYR A 21 -12.89 -7.48 3.46
N GLU A 22 -13.50 -8.65 3.23
CA GLU A 22 -14.57 -9.21 4.07
C GLU A 22 -14.01 -10.10 5.21
N ASP A 23 -12.70 -10.33 5.23
CA ASP A 23 -12.04 -11.11 6.28
C ASP A 23 -12.04 -10.36 7.63
N GLU A 24 -12.52 -11.05 8.66
CA GLU A 24 -12.70 -10.46 9.99
C GLU A 24 -11.37 -10.11 10.66
N GLU A 25 -10.34 -10.95 10.50
CA GLU A 25 -9.02 -10.70 11.08
C GLU A 25 -8.38 -9.46 10.45
N THR A 26 -8.45 -9.36 9.12
CA THR A 26 -8.01 -8.19 8.35
C THR A 26 -8.74 -6.92 8.78
N ARG A 27 -10.06 -6.99 8.99
CA ARG A 27 -10.85 -5.88 9.49
C ARG A 27 -10.38 -5.41 10.87
N VAL A 28 -10.23 -6.33 11.81
CA VAL A 28 -9.78 -6.02 13.18
C VAL A 28 -8.38 -5.38 13.17
N LEU A 29 -7.46 -5.91 12.36
CA LEU A 29 -6.13 -5.34 12.20
C LEU A 29 -6.18 -3.92 11.63
N ALA A 30 -7.00 -3.68 10.60
CA ALA A 30 -7.19 -2.34 10.04
C ALA A 30 -7.77 -1.37 11.09
N GLU A 31 -8.81 -1.77 11.82
CA GLU A 31 -9.42 -0.98 12.89
C GLU A 31 -8.43 -0.64 14.01
N SER A 32 -7.49 -1.54 14.32
CA SER A 32 -6.47 -1.28 15.34
C SER A 32 -5.51 -0.14 14.99
N VAL A 33 -5.38 0.19 13.70
CA VAL A 33 -4.46 1.20 13.18
C VAL A 33 -5.19 2.49 12.81
N VAL A 34 -6.43 2.39 12.35
CA VAL A 34 -7.26 3.54 11.98
C VAL A 34 -7.75 4.24 13.26
N PRO A 35 -7.46 5.54 13.46
CA PRO A 35 -7.87 6.26 14.66
C PRO A 35 -9.33 6.72 14.57
N ILE A 36 -10.26 5.77 14.46
CA ILE A 36 -11.66 6.02 14.07
C ILE A 36 -12.38 6.97 15.03
N GLU A 37 -12.14 6.86 16.34
CA GLU A 37 -12.76 7.72 17.35
C GLU A 37 -12.31 9.16 17.18
N LYS A 38 -11.04 9.37 16.83
CA LYS A 38 -10.49 10.71 16.56
C LYS A 38 -11.10 11.31 15.30
N LEU A 39 -11.28 10.51 14.25
CA LEU A 39 -11.89 10.97 13.00
C LEU A 39 -13.37 11.30 13.20
N GLN A 40 -14.12 10.44 13.89
CA GLN A 40 -15.52 10.69 14.26
C GLN A 40 -15.68 11.94 15.12
N ALA A 41 -14.81 12.14 16.12
CA ALA A 41 -14.85 13.33 16.95
C ALA A 41 -14.69 14.63 16.13
N ARG A 42 -13.83 14.64 15.10
CA ARG A 42 -13.69 15.80 14.19
C ARG A 42 -15.00 16.08 13.46
N VAL A 43 -15.67 15.06 12.94
CA VAL A 43 -16.97 15.20 12.27
C VAL A 43 -18.02 15.76 13.23
N THR A 44 -18.14 15.19 14.43
CA THR A 44 -19.10 15.66 15.44
C THR A 44 -18.86 17.12 15.83
N THR A 45 -17.59 17.54 15.98
CA THR A 45 -17.27 18.94 16.31
C THR A 45 -17.63 19.94 15.20
N GLN A 46 -17.76 19.48 13.95
CA GLN A 46 -18.21 20.33 12.84
C GLN A 46 -19.72 20.63 12.90
N GLY A 47 -20.48 19.95 13.77
CA GLY A 47 -21.91 20.19 13.96
C GLY A 47 -22.75 19.84 12.72
N ALA A 48 -22.29 18.87 11.93
CA ALA A 48 -22.93 18.50 10.69
C ALA A 48 -24.29 17.81 10.91
N PRO A 49 -25.23 17.94 9.95
CA PRO A 49 -26.45 17.13 9.92
C PRO A 49 -26.11 15.64 9.93
N ARG A 50 -26.95 14.85 10.60
CA ARG A 50 -26.75 13.40 10.78
C ARG A 50 -26.66 12.67 9.44
N GLU A 51 -27.35 13.18 8.42
CA GLU A 51 -27.36 12.62 7.06
C GLU A 51 -25.99 12.72 6.38
N LEU A 52 -25.15 13.68 6.79
CA LEU A 52 -23.82 13.92 6.21
C LEU A 52 -22.67 13.33 7.04
N GLU A 53 -22.93 12.80 8.24
CA GLU A 53 -21.88 12.29 9.13
C GLU A 53 -21.01 11.21 8.47
N ARG A 54 -21.62 10.30 7.70
CA ARG A 54 -20.88 9.24 6.99
C ARG A 54 -19.97 9.80 5.90
N ASP A 55 -20.46 10.74 5.12
CA ASP A 55 -19.67 11.36 4.04
C ASP A 55 -18.51 12.18 4.61
N LEU A 56 -18.75 12.91 5.70
CA LEU A 56 -17.70 13.66 6.39
C LEU A 56 -16.67 12.74 7.05
N LEU A 57 -17.09 11.60 7.62
CA LEU A 57 -16.17 10.61 8.16
C LEU A 57 -15.28 10.02 7.06
N LEU A 58 -15.85 9.75 5.88
CA LEU A 58 -15.09 9.31 4.72
C LEU A 58 -14.05 10.37 4.30
N ILE A 59 -14.42 11.65 4.29
CA ILE A 59 -13.49 12.75 4.00
C ILE A 59 -12.35 12.79 5.02
N GLU A 60 -12.64 12.70 6.32
CA GLU A 60 -11.62 12.67 7.37
C GLU A 60 -10.70 11.45 7.23
N LEU A 61 -11.25 10.28 6.90
CA LEU A 61 -10.48 9.06 6.67
C LEU A 61 -9.51 9.22 5.48
N VAL A 62 -9.98 9.76 4.34
CA VAL A 62 -9.15 10.01 3.16
C VAL A 62 -8.03 11.01 3.46
N GLN A 63 -8.35 12.07 4.22
CA GLN A 63 -7.35 13.08 4.61
C GLN A 63 -6.27 12.48 5.53
N TRP A 64 -6.68 11.72 6.54
CA TRP A 64 -5.76 11.01 7.43
C TRP A 64 -4.88 10.02 6.67
N PHE A 65 -5.49 9.20 5.80
CA PHE A 65 -4.76 8.22 5.00
C PHE A 65 -3.66 8.89 4.17
N LYS A 66 -3.99 10.02 3.52
CA LYS A 66 -3.07 10.73 2.63
C LYS A 66 -1.97 11.51 3.37
N ARG A 67 -2.26 12.06 4.54
CA ARG A 67 -1.37 13.02 5.23
C ARG A 67 -0.57 12.40 6.36
N ASP A 68 -1.15 11.43 7.06
CA ASP A 68 -0.61 10.94 8.33
C ASP A 68 -0.21 9.46 8.25
N PHE A 69 -0.98 8.63 7.55
CA PHE A 69 -0.78 7.18 7.54
C PHE A 69 0.14 6.70 6.43
N PHE A 70 -0.18 7.04 5.17
CA PHE A 70 0.50 6.51 4.00
C PHE A 70 1.49 7.51 3.42
N ARG A 71 2.60 7.01 2.87
CA ARG A 71 3.62 7.84 2.20
C ARG A 71 3.81 7.38 0.76
N TRP A 72 3.91 8.35 -0.14
CA TRP A 72 4.29 8.07 -1.52
C TRP A 72 5.79 7.78 -1.63
N ILE A 73 6.15 6.69 -2.31
CA ILE A 73 7.54 6.26 -2.52
C ILE A 73 7.82 6.25 -4.02
N ASN A 74 8.70 7.15 -4.48
CA ASN A 74 9.25 7.11 -5.85
C ASN A 74 10.46 6.17 -5.93
N LYS A 75 11.29 6.17 -4.87
CA LYS A 75 12.47 5.33 -4.69
C LYS A 75 12.62 5.09 -3.18
N PRO A 76 13.04 3.90 -2.74
CA PRO A 76 13.27 3.63 -1.32
C PRO A 76 14.45 4.46 -0.79
N GLU A 77 14.39 4.83 0.48
CA GLU A 77 15.50 5.49 1.17
C GLU A 77 16.55 4.46 1.59
N CYS A 78 17.82 4.88 1.64
CA CYS A 78 18.89 4.02 2.14
C CYS A 78 19.04 4.16 3.65
N ASP A 79 18.64 3.11 4.39
CA ASP A 79 18.73 3.07 5.85
C ASP A 79 20.16 3.30 6.36
N ALA A 80 21.15 2.73 5.68
CA ALA A 80 22.57 2.85 6.04
C ALA A 80 23.13 4.27 5.82
N CYS A 81 22.41 5.12 5.08
CA CYS A 81 22.81 6.50 4.77
C CYS A 81 21.79 7.53 5.30
N ASN A 82 20.80 7.09 6.07
CA ASN A 82 19.69 7.90 6.59
C ASN A 82 19.03 8.76 5.50
N GLY A 83 18.78 8.17 4.32
CA GLY A 83 18.12 8.86 3.19
C GLY A 83 18.94 9.97 2.51
N LYS A 84 20.16 10.28 2.96
CA LYS A 84 21.00 11.37 2.41
C LYS A 84 21.84 10.94 1.20
N SER A 85 21.33 10.02 0.39
CA SER A 85 22.07 9.47 -0.74
C SER A 85 21.19 9.39 -1.98
N GLU A 86 21.77 9.68 -3.13
CA GLU A 86 21.13 9.42 -4.41
C GLU A 86 20.93 7.92 -4.62
N ILE A 87 19.75 7.58 -5.13
CA ILE A 87 19.30 6.21 -5.38
C ILE A 87 19.02 6.07 -6.87
N GLU A 88 19.64 5.08 -7.50
CA GLU A 88 19.42 4.75 -8.91
C GLU A 88 18.66 3.44 -9.05
N ALA A 89 17.72 3.40 -10.00
CA ALA A 89 17.03 2.17 -10.35
C ALA A 89 17.99 1.26 -11.11
N ILE A 90 18.00 -0.02 -10.76
CA ILE A 90 18.75 -1.05 -11.47
C ILE A 90 17.84 -1.55 -12.59
N VAL A 91 18.16 -1.19 -13.83
CA VAL A 91 17.38 -1.60 -15.01
C VAL A 91 18.10 -2.74 -15.72
N GLY A 92 17.39 -3.84 -16.00
CA GLY A 92 17.88 -4.91 -16.86
C GLY A 92 18.78 -5.98 -16.21
N GLU A 93 19.34 -5.75 -15.02
CA GLU A 93 19.94 -6.85 -14.24
C GLU A 93 18.83 -7.70 -13.63
N GLY A 94 18.50 -8.81 -14.32
CA GLY A 94 17.81 -10.00 -13.82
C GLY A 94 16.73 -9.76 -12.77
N ASN A 95 15.47 -9.85 -13.20
CA ASN A 95 14.28 -9.95 -12.36
C ASN A 95 14.52 -10.91 -11.18
N THR A 96 15.02 -10.41 -10.04
CA THR A 96 15.11 -11.22 -8.84
C THR A 96 13.68 -11.36 -8.35
N GLY A 97 13.16 -12.57 -8.36
CA GLY A 97 11.83 -12.83 -7.81
C GLY A 97 11.72 -12.38 -6.34
N PRO A 98 10.48 -12.29 -5.84
CA PRO A 98 10.25 -12.06 -4.43
C PRO A 98 10.89 -13.18 -3.58
N THR A 99 11.42 -12.80 -2.43
CA THR A 99 11.81 -13.74 -1.37
C THR A 99 10.56 -14.40 -0.75
N PRO A 100 10.71 -15.47 0.06
CA PRO A 100 9.57 -16.08 0.74
C PRO A 100 8.75 -15.07 1.56
N ASP A 101 9.42 -14.24 2.37
CA ASP A 101 8.77 -13.21 3.20
C ASP A 101 8.05 -12.14 2.34
N GLU A 102 8.67 -11.73 1.22
CA GLU A 102 8.03 -10.79 0.27
C GLU A 102 6.80 -11.41 -0.40
N THR A 103 6.85 -12.72 -0.70
CA THR A 103 5.73 -13.47 -1.28
C THR A 103 4.58 -13.65 -0.27
N GLU A 104 4.90 -13.88 1.01
CA GLU A 104 3.93 -13.88 2.10
C GLU A 104 3.24 -12.52 2.23
N GLY A 105 3.99 -11.43 2.02
CA GLY A 105 3.47 -10.07 1.86
C GLY A 105 2.76 -9.78 0.53
N LEU A 106 2.46 -10.81 -0.28
CA LEU A 106 1.77 -10.73 -1.58
C LEU A 106 2.53 -9.94 -2.67
N ALA A 107 3.83 -9.72 -2.53
CA ALA A 107 4.63 -9.07 -3.55
C ALA A 107 4.83 -9.98 -4.77
N GLU A 108 4.42 -9.52 -5.94
CA GLU A 108 4.62 -10.24 -7.21
C GLU A 108 5.88 -9.79 -7.96
N ARG A 109 6.34 -8.56 -7.73
CA ARG A 109 7.42 -7.92 -8.49
C ARG A 109 8.31 -7.12 -7.57
N ILE A 110 9.61 -7.16 -7.82
CA ILE A 110 10.57 -6.41 -7.01
C ILE A 110 11.23 -5.34 -7.86
N GLU A 111 11.14 -4.10 -7.42
CA GLU A 111 11.96 -3.02 -7.94
C GLU A 111 13.31 -2.99 -7.22
N LEU A 112 14.39 -3.02 -7.99
CA LEU A 112 15.75 -3.00 -7.46
C LEU A 112 16.38 -1.62 -7.61
N TYR A 113 17.06 -1.19 -6.56
CA TYR A 113 17.73 0.09 -6.50
C TYR A 113 19.16 -0.06 -5.95
N LYS A 114 20.02 0.89 -6.29
CA LYS A 114 21.39 1.00 -5.75
C LYS A 114 21.58 2.36 -5.10
N CYS A 115 22.10 2.36 -3.87
CA CYS A 115 22.60 3.58 -3.23
C CYS A 115 23.96 3.95 -3.82
N LEU A 116 24.10 5.17 -4.34
CA LEU A 116 25.36 5.62 -4.95
C LEU A 116 26.46 5.93 -3.93
N ARG A 117 26.09 6.12 -2.65
CA ARG A 117 27.05 6.45 -1.59
C ARG A 117 27.71 5.21 -0.97
N CYS A 118 26.92 4.19 -0.63
CA CYS A 118 27.42 2.99 0.05
C CYS A 118 27.36 1.73 -0.82
N SER A 119 26.89 1.82 -2.07
CA SER A 119 26.70 0.71 -3.00
C SER A 119 25.75 -0.40 -2.54
N LYS A 120 25.02 -0.21 -1.42
CA LYS A 120 23.99 -1.14 -0.95
C LYS A 120 22.87 -1.27 -1.99
N LYS A 121 22.43 -2.51 -2.25
CA LYS A 121 21.22 -2.80 -3.03
C LYS A 121 20.00 -2.66 -2.13
N LEU A 122 18.96 -2.01 -2.63
CA LEU A 122 17.66 -1.87 -1.97
C LEU A 122 16.60 -2.58 -2.80
N ARG A 123 15.59 -3.10 -2.12
CA ARG A 123 14.44 -3.80 -2.69
C ARG A 123 13.19 -3.04 -2.32
N PHE A 124 12.31 -2.83 -3.28
CA PHE A 124 10.95 -2.36 -3.05
C PHE A 124 10.01 -3.44 -3.61
N PRO A 125 9.45 -4.29 -2.73
CA PRO A 125 8.51 -5.35 -3.11
C PRO A 125 7.15 -4.82 -3.56
#